data_AF-A0A1Z1C4L5-F1
#
_entry.id   AF-A0A1Z1C4L5-F1
#
_cell.length_a   1.000
_cell.length_b   1.000
_cell.length_c   1.000
_cell.angle_alpha   90.00
_cell.angle_beta   90.00
_cell.angle_gamma   90.00
#
_symmetry.space_group_name_H-M   'P 1'
#
loop_
_entity.id
_entity.type
_entity.pdbx_description
1 polymer ?
#
loop_
_entity_poly.entity_id
_entity_poly.type
_entity_poly.pdbx_seq_one_letter_code
_entity_poly.pdbx_strand_id
1 'polypeptide(L)'
;MYPPPHRCFHGAFPDENEVRESHRFLYDIIDDEGPFEGVLGFSQGAGVAASLLFEQAMQPDPERPEPLFKFAVFIGGTQPWDIYDPTSRHSKELQPLRPVYAAKYAARIDIPTAHIMGRKDVYRESAKSLVALCDARKAKVYDHQGPHMFPRGQTAMEDLTAAFDWVTDRATFQ
;
A
#
# COMPACT_ATOMS: atom_id res chain seq x y z
N MET A 1 -2.91 -3.37 25.28
CA MET A 1 -2.63 -2.03 24.70
C MET A 1 -1.12 -1.92 24.59
N TYR A 2 -0.57 -1.92 23.37
CA TYR A 2 0.89 -1.89 23.15
C TYR A 2 1.50 -0.61 23.76
N PRO A 3 2.66 -0.69 24.44
CA PRO A 3 3.29 0.49 24.98
C PRO A 3 3.81 1.42 23.87
N PRO A 4 3.84 2.73 24.11
CA PRO A 4 4.44 3.72 23.21
C PRO A 4 5.91 3.38 22.86
N PRO A 5 6.45 3.92 21.76
CA PRO A 5 5.92 5.05 21.00
C PRO A 5 4.95 4.59 19.90
N HIS A 6 3.99 5.43 19.57
CA HIS A 6 3.28 5.33 18.30
C HIS A 6 4.34 5.28 17.20
N ARG A 7 4.57 4.12 16.58
CA ARG A 7 5.62 3.96 15.57
C ARG A 7 5.20 4.74 14.33
N CYS A 8 5.77 5.93 14.17
CA CYS A 8 5.84 6.59 12.88
C CYS A 8 7.02 5.91 12.17
N PHE A 9 6.73 5.18 11.09
CA PHE A 9 7.73 4.35 10.41
C PHE A 9 8.83 5.18 9.78
N HIS A 10 8.50 6.42 9.40
CA HIS A 10 9.46 7.39 8.86
C HIS A 10 8.92 8.83 8.89
N GLY A 11 9.78 9.83 8.63
CA GLY A 11 9.36 11.23 8.46
C GLY A 11 8.39 11.45 7.27
N ALA A 12 7.81 12.65 7.13
CA ALA A 12 6.89 12.96 6.00
C ALA A 12 7.52 12.75 4.61
N PHE A 13 8.85 12.80 4.55
CA PHE A 13 9.67 12.50 3.38
C PHE A 13 10.82 11.58 3.83
N PRO A 14 10.60 10.25 3.86
CA PRO A 14 11.62 9.31 4.28
C PRO A 14 12.83 9.34 3.37
N ASP A 15 14.01 9.13 3.95
CA ASP A 15 15.15 8.67 3.19
C ASP A 15 15.12 7.14 2.97
N GLU A 16 16.07 6.64 2.18
CA GLU A 16 16.16 5.21 1.87
C GLU A 16 16.34 4.32 3.10
N ASN A 17 17.11 4.78 4.09
CA ASN A 17 17.37 4.02 5.30
C ASN A 17 16.09 3.89 6.13
N GLU A 18 15.32 4.97 6.26
CA GLU A 18 14.04 4.94 6.97
C GLU A 18 13.04 3.97 6.33
N VAL A 19 12.96 3.93 4.99
CA VAL A 19 12.11 2.93 4.27
C VAL A 19 12.61 1.51 4.53
N ARG A 20 13.92 1.27 4.42
CA ARG A 20 14.52 -0.06 4.66
C ARG A 20 14.34 -0.53 6.10
N GLU A 21 14.45 0.37 7.07
CA GLU A 21 14.17 0.07 8.48
C GLU A 21 12.70 -0.27 8.69
N SER A 22 11.79 0.45 8.02
CA SER A 22 10.35 0.15 8.05
C SER A 22 10.06 -1.24 7.47
N HIS A 23 10.66 -1.59 6.33
CA HIS A 23 10.50 -2.91 5.72
C HIS A 23 11.07 -4.01 6.61
N ARG A 24 12.28 -3.83 7.14
CA ARG A 24 12.90 -4.80 8.05
C ARG A 24 12.04 -5.06 9.27
N PHE A 25 11.50 -4.00 9.87
CA PHE A 25 10.61 -4.15 11.01
C PHE A 25 9.33 -4.93 10.66
N LEU A 26 8.77 -4.74 9.46
CA LEU A 26 7.63 -5.55 9.01
C LEU A 26 8.02 -7.00 8.73
N TYR A 27 9.18 -7.24 8.12
CA TYR A 27 9.70 -8.61 7.95
C TYR A 27 9.88 -9.31 9.29
N ASP A 28 10.48 -8.66 10.30
CA ASP A 28 10.65 -9.22 11.64
C ASP A 28 9.29 -9.65 12.24
N ILE A 29 8.25 -8.81 12.11
CA ILE A 29 6.90 -9.17 12.58
C ILE A 29 6.30 -10.33 11.78
N ILE A 30 6.46 -10.32 10.45
CA ILE A 30 5.95 -11.41 9.59
C ILE A 30 6.60 -12.74 9.95
N ASP A 31 7.88 -12.72 10.30
CA ASP A 31 8.65 -13.90 10.68
C ASP A 31 8.29 -14.41 12.07
N ASP A 32 8.05 -13.51 13.02
CA ASP A 32 7.75 -13.85 14.40
C ASP A 32 6.28 -14.23 14.61
N GLU A 33 5.34 -13.54 13.95
CA GLU A 33 3.90 -13.62 14.22
C GLU A 33 3.06 -14.11 13.03
N GLY A 34 3.66 -14.24 11.85
CA GLY A 34 2.97 -14.69 10.64
C GLY A 34 2.70 -16.21 10.59
N PRO A 35 2.19 -16.69 9.44
CA PRO A 35 1.88 -15.93 8.23
C PRO A 35 0.65 -15.05 8.39
N PHE A 36 0.68 -13.87 7.76
CA PHE A 36 -0.48 -13.00 7.63
C PHE A 36 -1.12 -13.17 6.25
N GLU A 37 -2.43 -13.36 6.23
CA GLU A 37 -3.19 -13.56 4.99
C GLU A 37 -3.30 -12.28 4.15
N GLY A 38 -3.28 -11.11 4.79
CA GLY A 38 -3.44 -9.84 4.11
C GLY A 38 -2.85 -8.68 4.90
N VAL A 39 -2.66 -7.56 4.22
CA VAL A 39 -2.18 -6.31 4.82
C VAL A 39 -3.21 -5.19 4.64
N LEU A 40 -3.44 -4.41 5.69
CA LEU A 40 -4.22 -3.18 5.61
C LEU A 40 -3.35 -2.01 6.04
N GLY A 41 -3.35 -0.96 5.23
CA GLY A 41 -2.64 0.28 5.53
C GLY A 41 -3.56 1.50 5.42
N PHE A 42 -3.35 2.48 6.30
CA PHE A 42 -3.95 3.80 6.20
C PHE A 42 -2.87 4.87 6.02
N SER A 43 -3.07 5.79 5.07
CA SER A 43 -2.17 6.94 4.83
C SER A 43 -0.71 6.47 4.68
N GLN A 44 0.20 6.92 5.54
CA GLN A 44 1.60 6.47 5.58
C GLN A 44 1.72 4.94 5.68
N GLY A 45 0.88 4.27 6.48
CA GLY A 45 0.91 2.81 6.61
C GLY A 45 0.55 2.09 5.31
N ALA A 46 -0.32 2.68 4.47
CA ALA A 46 -0.57 2.16 3.12
C ALA A 46 0.65 2.35 2.21
N GLY A 47 1.35 3.49 2.32
CA GLY A 47 2.59 3.72 1.60
C GLY A 47 3.68 2.70 1.94
N VAL A 48 3.87 2.41 3.25
CA VAL A 48 4.83 1.41 3.72
C VAL A 48 4.45 -0.01 3.28
N ALA A 49 3.18 -0.40 3.41
CA ALA A 49 2.72 -1.70 2.94
C ALA A 49 2.89 -1.86 1.42
N ALA A 50 2.58 -0.80 0.66
CA ALA A 50 2.77 -0.79 -0.78
C ALA A 50 4.25 -0.85 -1.19
N SER A 51 5.14 -0.15 -0.48
CA SER A 51 6.58 -0.19 -0.79
C SER A 51 7.19 -1.56 -0.48
N LEU A 52 6.73 -2.24 0.57
CA LEU A 52 7.16 -3.61 0.88
C LEU A 52 6.73 -4.60 -0.22
N LEU A 53 5.45 -4.54 -0.64
CA LEU A 53 4.93 -5.35 -1.75
C LEU A 53 5.64 -5.05 -3.06
N PHE A 54 5.95 -3.77 -3.31
CA PHE A 54 6.69 -3.34 -4.48
C PHE A 54 8.14 -3.86 -4.48
N GLU A 55 8.81 -3.80 -3.33
CA GLU A 55 10.16 -4.36 -3.14
C GLU A 55 10.16 -5.87 -3.43
N GLN A 56 9.23 -6.64 -2.86
CA GLN A 56 9.12 -8.08 -3.11
C GLN A 56 8.94 -8.39 -4.60
N ALA A 57 8.09 -7.62 -5.30
CA ALA A 57 7.87 -7.79 -6.73
C ALA A 57 9.11 -7.44 -7.58
N MET A 58 9.95 -6.52 -7.10
CA MET A 58 11.16 -6.06 -7.79
C MET A 58 12.39 -6.91 -7.47
N GLN A 59 12.45 -7.51 -6.28
CA GLN A 59 13.51 -8.37 -5.79
C GLN A 59 12.92 -9.66 -5.21
N PRO A 60 12.49 -10.61 -6.06
CA PRO A 60 12.01 -11.89 -5.58
C PRO A 60 13.09 -12.61 -4.77
N ASP A 61 12.76 -12.98 -3.55
CA ASP A 61 13.61 -13.77 -2.67
C ASP A 61 13.45 -15.26 -3.02
N PRO A 62 14.50 -15.98 -3.46
CA PRO A 62 14.42 -17.40 -3.74
C PRO A 62 14.02 -18.25 -2.53
N GLU A 63 14.27 -17.76 -1.31
CA GLU A 63 13.87 -18.44 -0.06
C GLU A 63 12.40 -18.16 0.30
N ARG A 64 11.78 -17.15 -0.33
CA ARG A 64 10.37 -16.77 -0.19
C ARG A 64 9.70 -16.59 -1.55
N PRO A 65 9.45 -17.68 -2.29
CA PRO A 65 8.87 -17.62 -3.62
C PRO A 65 7.39 -17.20 -3.64
N GLU A 66 6.70 -17.30 -2.50
CA GLU A 66 5.28 -16.93 -2.37
C GLU A 66 5.13 -15.45 -1.98
N PRO A 67 4.02 -14.78 -2.39
CA PRO A 67 3.71 -13.43 -1.94
C PRO A 67 3.66 -13.31 -0.40
N LEU A 68 4.16 -12.19 0.15
CA LEU A 68 4.12 -11.93 1.60
C LEU A 68 2.69 -11.90 2.16
N PHE A 69 1.76 -11.45 1.33
CA PHE A 69 0.33 -11.34 1.66
C PHE A 69 -0.48 -11.84 0.47
N LYS A 70 -1.63 -12.45 0.73
CA LYS A 70 -2.55 -12.91 -0.32
C LYS A 70 -3.45 -11.79 -0.83
N PHE A 71 -3.61 -10.70 -0.07
CA PHE A 71 -4.31 -9.50 -0.48
C PHE A 71 -3.84 -8.24 0.25
N ALA A 72 -4.17 -7.06 -0.29
CA ALA A 72 -3.95 -5.79 0.38
C ALA A 72 -5.16 -4.85 0.33
N VAL A 73 -5.34 -4.06 1.39
CA VAL A 73 -6.35 -3.00 1.48
C VAL A 73 -5.65 -1.68 1.81
N PHE A 74 -5.71 -0.72 0.88
CA PHE A 74 -5.10 0.59 1.03
C PHE A 74 -6.16 1.66 1.25
N ILE A 75 -6.07 2.40 2.35
CA ILE A 75 -7.01 3.47 2.69
C ILE A 75 -6.26 4.79 2.66
N GLY A 76 -6.65 5.70 1.76
CA GLY A 76 -5.94 6.98 1.58
C GLY A 76 -4.45 6.80 1.29
N GLY A 77 -4.06 5.69 0.66
CA GLY A 77 -2.67 5.37 0.38
C GLY A 77 -2.07 6.33 -0.64
N THR A 78 -0.78 6.59 -0.50
CA THR A 78 0.01 7.29 -1.51
C THR A 78 0.87 6.30 -2.27
N GLN A 79 1.45 6.76 -3.38
CA GLN A 79 2.44 5.97 -4.12
C GLN A 79 3.54 5.43 -3.19
N PRO A 80 4.03 4.20 -3.45
CA PRO A 80 5.11 3.62 -2.69
C PRO A 80 6.39 4.42 -2.89
N TRP A 81 7.24 4.40 -1.88
CA TRP A 81 8.57 4.99 -1.94
C TRP A 81 9.44 4.15 -2.87
N ASP A 82 9.85 4.71 -4.02
CA ASP A 82 10.84 4.03 -4.84
C ASP A 82 12.25 4.30 -4.34
N ILE A 83 12.80 3.30 -3.67
CA ILE A 83 14.20 3.33 -3.24
C ILE A 83 15.17 3.24 -4.43
N TYR A 84 14.73 2.78 -5.60
CA TYR A 84 15.56 2.58 -6.80
C TYR A 84 15.59 3.76 -7.78
N ASP A 85 14.67 4.72 -7.66
CA ASP A 85 14.67 5.98 -8.41
C ASP A 85 14.84 7.17 -7.47
N PRO A 86 16.06 7.70 -7.28
CA PRO A 86 16.30 8.87 -6.44
C PRO A 86 15.62 10.14 -6.96
N THR A 87 15.10 10.16 -8.20
CA THR A 87 14.30 11.27 -8.74
C THR A 87 12.83 11.21 -8.29
N SER A 88 12.36 10.06 -7.80
CA SER A 88 11.07 9.95 -7.10
C SER A 88 11.06 10.71 -5.77
N ARG A 89 12.25 11.01 -5.22
CA ARG A 89 12.47 11.55 -3.87
C ARG A 89 12.24 13.07 -3.72
N HIS A 90 11.90 13.80 -4.79
CA HIS A 90 12.23 15.24 -4.85
C HIS A 90 11.12 16.27 -5.03
N SER A 91 9.84 15.91 -5.16
CA SER A 91 8.82 16.95 -5.11
C SER A 91 8.23 17.03 -3.69
N LYS A 92 8.41 18.19 -3.04
CA LYS A 92 7.58 18.63 -1.90
C LYS A 92 6.07 18.60 -2.21
N GLU A 93 5.75 18.45 -3.49
CA GLU A 93 4.42 18.22 -4.02
C GLU A 93 4.18 16.73 -4.22
N LEU A 94 2.99 16.28 -3.86
CA LEU A 94 2.43 14.98 -4.18
C LEU A 94 2.22 14.85 -5.68
N GLN A 95 3.31 14.78 -6.44
CA GLN A 95 3.19 14.65 -7.88
C GLN A 95 2.78 13.21 -8.20
N PRO A 96 1.73 13.03 -9.03
CA PRO A 96 1.38 11.71 -9.54
C PRO A 96 2.61 11.10 -10.22
N LEU A 97 2.64 9.76 -10.31
CA LEU A 97 3.75 9.06 -10.94
C LEU A 97 4.05 9.73 -12.27
N ARG A 98 5.31 10.09 -12.47
CA ARG A 98 5.76 10.51 -13.80
C ARG A 98 5.29 9.42 -14.77
N PRO A 99 4.65 9.74 -15.90
CA PRO A 99 4.08 8.73 -16.80
C PRO A 99 5.07 7.60 -17.16
N VAL A 100 6.37 7.93 -17.19
CA VAL A 100 7.48 6.99 -17.39
C VAL A 100 7.59 5.95 -16.26
N TYR A 101 7.38 6.35 -15.01
CA TYR A 101 7.45 5.49 -13.84
C TYR A 101 6.25 4.54 -13.77
N ALA A 102 5.03 5.08 -13.95
CA ALA A 102 3.82 4.28 -14.02
C ALA A 102 3.91 3.24 -15.16
N ALA A 103 4.40 3.64 -16.35
CA ALA A 103 4.59 2.70 -17.46
C ALA A 103 5.66 1.64 -17.18
N LYS A 104 6.77 2.01 -16.53
CA LYS A 104 7.88 1.09 -16.24
C LYS A 104 7.48 0.00 -15.23
N TYR A 105 6.67 0.37 -14.23
CA TYR A 105 6.34 -0.49 -13.09
C TYR A 105 4.85 -0.81 -12.96
N ALA A 106 4.06 -0.60 -14.01
CA ALA A 106 2.66 -0.97 -14.04
C ALA A 106 2.49 -2.46 -13.69
N ALA A 107 1.43 -2.76 -12.92
CA ALA A 107 1.02 -4.12 -12.57
C ALA A 107 2.12 -4.99 -11.93
N ARG A 108 3.03 -4.40 -11.15
CA ARG A 108 4.05 -5.16 -10.40
C ARG A 108 3.48 -5.83 -9.17
N ILE A 109 2.50 -5.22 -8.52
CA ILE A 109 1.80 -5.83 -7.38
C ILE A 109 0.69 -6.73 -7.95
N ASP A 110 0.92 -8.04 -7.95
CA ASP A 110 0.05 -9.05 -8.59
C ASP A 110 -0.92 -9.76 -7.62
N ILE A 111 -1.14 -9.20 -6.44
CA ILE A 111 -2.13 -9.69 -5.48
C ILE A 111 -3.45 -8.90 -5.61
N PRO A 112 -4.60 -9.46 -5.21
CA PRO A 112 -5.83 -8.71 -5.01
C PRO A 112 -5.63 -7.47 -4.13
N THR A 113 -6.01 -6.30 -4.64
CA THR A 113 -5.92 -5.03 -3.91
C THR A 113 -7.23 -4.24 -3.95
N ALA A 114 -7.63 -3.72 -2.79
CA ALA A 114 -8.70 -2.74 -2.70
C ALA A 114 -8.15 -1.38 -2.28
N HIS A 115 -8.63 -0.32 -2.91
CA HIS A 115 -8.17 1.06 -2.71
C HIS A 115 -9.34 1.93 -2.31
N ILE A 116 -9.38 2.36 -1.05
CA ILE A 116 -10.43 3.20 -0.50
C ILE A 116 -9.94 4.65 -0.54
N MET A 117 -10.61 5.50 -1.31
CA MET A 117 -10.17 6.87 -1.57
C MET A 117 -11.24 7.90 -1.22
N GLY A 118 -10.82 8.96 -0.53
CA GLY A 118 -11.65 10.15 -0.36
C GLY A 118 -11.74 10.94 -1.65
N ARG A 119 -12.95 11.35 -2.05
CA ARG A 119 -13.13 12.25 -3.20
C ARG A 119 -12.56 13.65 -2.97
N LYS A 120 -12.43 14.05 -1.70
CA LYS A 120 -11.85 15.33 -1.26
C LYS A 120 -10.45 15.14 -0.67
N ASP A 121 -9.85 13.99 -0.86
CA ASP A 121 -8.52 13.68 -0.35
C ASP A 121 -7.46 14.45 -1.17
N VAL A 122 -6.61 15.22 -0.47
CA VAL A 122 -5.50 15.96 -1.09
C VAL A 122 -4.45 15.03 -1.71
N TYR A 123 -4.40 13.78 -1.25
CA TYR A 123 -3.50 12.73 -1.73
C TYR A 123 -4.12 11.88 -2.85
N ARG A 124 -5.34 12.18 -3.32
CA ARG A 124 -6.09 11.34 -4.26
C ARG A 124 -5.33 11.04 -5.57
N GLU A 125 -4.62 12.00 -6.14
CA GLU A 125 -3.83 11.76 -7.36
C GLU A 125 -2.66 10.81 -7.09
N SER A 126 -2.03 10.90 -5.92
CA SER A 126 -1.03 9.92 -5.47
C SER A 126 -1.64 8.54 -5.15
N ALA A 127 -2.91 8.48 -4.74
CA ALA A 127 -3.60 7.20 -4.57
C ALA A 127 -3.86 6.50 -5.91
N LYS A 128 -4.19 7.24 -6.97
CA LYS A 128 -4.33 6.69 -8.33
C LYS A 128 -3.02 6.12 -8.86
N SER A 129 -1.88 6.73 -8.52
CA SER A 129 -0.56 6.18 -8.80
C SER A 129 -0.38 4.78 -8.19
N LEU A 130 -0.77 4.60 -6.93
CA LEU A 130 -0.69 3.30 -6.26
C LEU A 130 -1.58 2.26 -6.95
N VAL A 131 -2.79 2.63 -7.38
CA VAL A 131 -3.65 1.75 -8.19
C VAL A 131 -2.94 1.29 -9.46
N ALA A 132 -2.24 2.18 -10.16
CA ALA A 132 -1.56 1.86 -11.41
C ALA A 132 -0.40 0.85 -11.26
N LEU A 133 0.16 0.72 -10.05
CA LEU A 133 1.19 -0.27 -9.74
C LEU A 133 0.61 -1.67 -9.49
N CYS A 134 -0.68 -1.78 -9.24
CA CYS A 134 -1.39 -3.04 -8.99
C CYS A 134 -1.92 -3.61 -10.31
N ASP A 135 -2.03 -4.94 -10.42
CA ASP A 135 -2.69 -5.56 -11.58
C ASP A 135 -4.14 -5.07 -11.68
N ALA A 136 -4.47 -4.37 -12.77
CA ALA A 136 -5.79 -3.78 -13.01
C ALA A 136 -6.94 -4.82 -13.02
N ARG A 137 -6.65 -6.10 -13.26
CA ARG A 137 -7.64 -7.20 -13.17
C ARG A 137 -7.93 -7.59 -11.72
N LYS A 138 -6.98 -7.30 -10.82
CA LYS A 138 -6.98 -7.63 -9.40
C LYS A 138 -6.98 -6.39 -8.50
N ALA A 139 -7.20 -5.19 -9.06
CA ALA A 139 -7.36 -3.96 -8.30
C ALA A 139 -8.79 -3.42 -8.38
N LYS A 140 -9.34 -2.99 -7.23
CA LYS A 140 -10.65 -2.31 -7.18
C LYS A 140 -10.61 -1.03 -6.35
N VAL A 141 -11.24 0.02 -6.85
CA VAL A 141 -11.32 1.33 -6.20
C VAL A 141 -12.71 1.53 -5.60
N TYR A 142 -12.75 1.98 -4.35
CA TYR A 142 -13.95 2.37 -3.61
C TYR A 142 -13.80 3.85 -3.22
N ASP A 143 -14.81 4.67 -3.52
CA ASP A 143 -14.77 6.11 -3.26
C ASP A 143 -15.72 6.50 -2.13
N HIS A 144 -15.26 7.30 -1.18
CA HIS A 144 -16.12 7.96 -0.20
C HIS A 144 -16.12 9.48 -0.35
N GLN A 145 -17.15 10.16 0.15
CA GLN A 145 -17.31 11.62 -0.01
C GLN A 145 -16.37 12.48 0.88
N GLY A 146 -15.56 11.82 1.72
CA GLY A 146 -14.74 12.46 2.75
C GLY A 146 -13.39 12.98 2.26
N PRO A 147 -12.68 13.73 3.11
CA PRO A 147 -11.28 14.13 2.91
C PRO A 147 -10.32 12.96 3.22
N HIS A 148 -9.05 13.25 3.47
CA HIS A 148 -8.05 12.29 3.92
C HIS A 148 -8.35 11.77 5.33
N MET A 149 -9.15 10.73 5.44
CA MET A 149 -9.56 10.14 6.71
C MET A 149 -9.87 8.66 6.56
N PHE A 150 -9.74 7.93 7.66
CA PHE A 150 -10.28 6.58 7.73
C PHE A 150 -11.81 6.63 7.50
N PRO A 151 -12.39 5.71 6.70
CA PRO A 151 -13.82 5.62 6.45
C PRO A 151 -14.63 5.65 7.75
N ARG A 152 -15.66 6.50 7.81
CA ARG A 152 -16.58 6.59 8.94
C ARG A 152 -18.01 6.73 8.45
N GLY A 153 -18.95 6.26 9.27
CA GLY A 153 -20.36 6.22 8.94
C GLY A 153 -20.72 4.95 8.18
N GLN A 154 -22.01 4.62 8.18
CA GLN A 154 -22.52 3.33 7.73
C GLN A 154 -22.11 3.00 6.29
N THR A 155 -22.40 3.88 5.32
CA THR A 155 -22.07 3.64 3.91
C THR A 155 -20.58 3.40 3.67
N ALA A 156 -19.71 4.17 4.33
CA ALA A 156 -18.27 4.02 4.14
C ALA A 156 -17.73 2.72 4.76
N MET A 157 -18.39 2.21 5.82
CA MET A 157 -18.08 0.91 6.41
C MET A 157 -18.63 -0.26 5.58
N GLU A 158 -19.77 -0.08 4.93
CA GLU A 158 -20.31 -1.04 3.94
C GLU A 158 -19.35 -1.16 2.75
N ASP A 159 -18.83 -0.05 2.22
CA ASP A 159 -17.81 -0.05 1.18
C ASP A 159 -16.52 -0.75 1.62
N LEU A 160 -16.06 -0.51 2.86
CA LEU A 160 -14.89 -1.19 3.42
C LEU A 160 -15.13 -2.70 3.54
N THR A 161 -16.32 -3.11 3.99
CA THR A 161 -16.69 -4.54 4.08
C THR A 161 -16.70 -5.18 2.70
N ALA A 162 -17.35 -4.53 1.73
CA ALA A 162 -17.36 -4.98 0.34
C ALA A 162 -15.96 -4.98 -0.30
N ALA A 163 -15.03 -4.14 0.17
CA ALA A 163 -13.64 -4.16 -0.25
C ALA A 163 -12.92 -5.41 0.26
N PHE A 164 -13.13 -5.79 1.53
CA PHE A 164 -12.60 -7.02 2.09
C PHE A 164 -13.14 -8.26 1.38
N ASP A 165 -14.47 -8.39 1.24
CA ASP A 165 -15.09 -9.51 0.52
C ASP A 165 -14.51 -9.65 -0.89
N TRP A 166 -14.34 -8.53 -1.58
CA TRP A 166 -13.84 -8.55 -2.95
C TRP A 166 -12.40 -9.05 -3.07
N VAL A 167 -11.51 -8.66 -2.15
CA VAL A 167 -10.11 -9.12 -2.17
C VAL A 167 -9.96 -10.54 -1.67
N THR A 168 -10.73 -10.95 -0.65
CA THR A 168 -10.68 -12.32 -0.12
C THR A 168 -11.24 -13.32 -1.14
N ASP A 169 -12.34 -13.02 -1.83
CA ASP A 169 -12.88 -13.86 -2.91
C ASP A 169 -11.89 -14.13 -4.06
N ARG A 170 -10.84 -13.32 -4.18
CA ARG A 170 -9.82 -13.39 -5.23
C ARG A 170 -8.45 -13.83 -4.71
N ALA A 171 -8.29 -13.94 -3.40
CA ALA A 171 -7.07 -14.41 -2.78
C ALA A 171 -7.01 -15.93 -2.86
N THR A 172 -5.82 -16.47 -3.14
CA THR A 172 -5.61 -17.92 -3.23
C THR A 172 -5.26 -18.45 -1.84
N PHE A 173 -6.26 -18.84 -1.06
CA PHE A 173 -6.04 -19.51 0.23
C PHE A 173 -5.64 -20.97 0.02
N GLN A 174 -4.72 -21.49 0.84
CA GLN A 174 -4.36 -22.92 0.89
C GLN A 174 -5.28 -23.65 1.86
#